data_AF-A0A8T2RA36-F1
#
_entry.id   AF-A0A8T2RA36-F1
#
_cell.length_a   1.000
_cell.length_b   1.000
_cell.length_c   1.000
_cell.angle_alpha   90.00
_cell.angle_beta   90.00
_cell.angle_gamma   90.00
#
_symmetry.space_group_name_H-M   'P 1'
#
loop_
_entity.id
_entity.type
_entity.pdbx_description
1 polymer ?
#
loop_
_entity_poly.entity_id
_entity_poly.type
_entity_poly.pdbx_seq_one_letter_code
_entity_poly.pdbx_strand_id
1 'polypeptide(L)' 'MLCGHSELLAIGLGLFSTQERTTLRISKNLRMCGECHAITKFIRKFEKREIMVMDIFCVHHFKNGLCCCNE' A
#
# COMPACT_ATOMS: atom_id res chain seq x y z
N MET A 1 14.93 3.80 -16.15
CA MET A 1 14.39 2.75 -15.25
C MET A 1 14.13 3.39 -13.87
N LEU A 2 13.10 4.24 -13.77
CA LEU A 2 12.51 4.57 -12.47
C LEU A 2 11.56 3.40 -12.17
N CYS A 3 11.92 2.48 -11.28
CA CYS A 3 11.02 1.43 -10.82
C CYS A 3 9.87 2.09 -10.04
N GLY A 4 8.81 2.50 -10.74
CA GLY A 4 7.62 3.19 -10.19
C GLY A 4 6.71 2.32 -9.32
N HIS A 5 7.25 1.22 -8.76
CA HIS A 5 6.52 0.23 -7.96
C HIS A 5 7.28 -0.22 -6.70
N SER A 6 8.08 0.67 -6.12
CA SER A 6 8.76 0.38 -4.85
C SER A 6 7.76 0.11 -3.72
N GLU A 7 6.52 0.61 -3.84
CA GLU A 7 5.41 0.34 -2.93
C GLU A 7 5.04 -1.15 -2.93
N LEU A 8 4.96 -1.78 -4.10
CA LEU A 8 4.60 -3.20 -4.20
C LEU A 8 5.68 -4.09 -3.59
N LEU A 9 6.95 -3.74 -3.79
CA LEU A 9 8.07 -4.43 -3.14
C LEU A 9 8.00 -4.25 -1.62
N ALA A 10 7.74 -3.04 -1.14
CA ALA A 10 7.61 -2.76 0.29
C ALA A 10 6.40 -3.48 0.92
N ILE A 11 5.26 -3.54 0.22
CA ILE A 11 4.07 -4.28 0.64
C ILE A 11 4.38 -5.77 0.69
N GLY A 12 4.97 -6.33 -0.37
CA GLY A 12 5.32 -7.75 -0.45
C GLY A 12 6.28 -8.17 0.66
N LEU A 13 7.34 -7.39 0.88
CA LEU A 13 8.26 -7.61 1.99
C LEU A 13 7.56 -7.47 3.34
N GLY A 14 6.72 -6.46 3.52
CA GLY A 14 5.94 -6.27 4.74
C GLY A 14 5.03 -7.46 5.04
N LEU A 15 4.35 -8.01 4.03
CA LEU A 15 3.49 -9.18 4.17
C LEU A 15 4.27 -10.43 4.60
N PHE A 16 5.46 -10.63 4.03
CA PHE A 16 6.31 -11.79 4.32
C PHE A 16 7.03 -11.68 5.68
N SER A 17 7.51 -10.49 6.03
CA SER A 17 8.38 -10.27 7.20
C SER A 17 7.63 -9.90 8.48
N THR A 18 6.33 -9.62 8.41
CA THR A 18 5.52 -9.26 9.59
C THR A 18 4.43 -10.28 9.86
N GLN A 19 4.05 -10.39 11.14
CA GLN A 19 3.01 -11.31 11.58
C GLN A 19 1.65 -10.98 10.95
N GLU A 20 0.81 -11.99 10.83
CA GLU A 20 -0.57 -11.81 10.42
C GLU A 20 -1.28 -10.78 11.31
N ARG A 21 -2.15 -9.97 10.69
CA ARG A 21 -2.93 -8.88 11.34
C ARG A 21 -2.10 -7.66 11.78
N THR A 22 -0.78 -7.65 11.60
CA THR A 22 0.02 -6.43 11.78
C THR A 22 -0.30 -5.42 10.68
N THR A 23 -0.58 -4.17 11.06
CA THR A 23 -0.78 -3.07 10.11
C THR A 23 0.54 -2.74 9.42
N LEU A 24 0.53 -2.76 8.08
CA LEU A 24 1.68 -2.35 7.28
C LEU A 24 1.68 -0.83 7.11
N ARG A 25 2.80 -0.19 7.43
CA ARG A 25 3.02 1.25 7.23
C ARG A 25 4.21 1.48 6.32
N ILE A 26 3.98 2.16 5.21
CA ILE A 26 4.98 2.40 4.17
C ILE A 26 5.02 3.91 3.91
N SER A 27 6.21 4.48 3.89
CA SER A 27 6.40 5.90 3.58
C SER A 27 7.28 6.04 2.35
N LYS A 28 6.93 6.95 1.45
CA LYS A 28 7.72 7.26 0.26
C LYS A 28 7.70 8.75 -0.08
N ASN A 29 8.76 9.21 -0.72
CA ASN A 29 8.93 10.62 -1.11
C ASN A 29 8.50 10.91 -2.55
N LEU A 30 7.63 10.08 -3.14
CA LEU A 30 7.10 10.26 -4.51
C LEU A 30 5.61 9.95 -4.50
N ARG A 31 4.79 10.53 -5.39
CA ARG A 31 3.36 10.20 -5.50
C ARG A 31 3.12 8.72 -5.79
N MET A 32 2.15 8.08 -5.15
CA MET A 32 1.72 6.71 -5.49
C MET A 32 1.16 6.67 -6.91
N CYS A 33 1.60 5.70 -7.72
CA CYS A 33 1.05 5.53 -9.07
C CYS A 33 -0.29 4.78 -9.03
N GLY A 34 -1.14 5.01 -10.03
CA GLY A 34 -2.47 4.40 -10.11
C GLY A 34 -2.45 2.87 -10.14
N GLU A 35 -1.44 2.26 -10.76
CA GLU A 35 -1.28 0.80 -10.78
C GLU A 35 -0.94 0.24 -9.39
N CYS A 36 0.03 0.84 -8.69
CA CYS A 36 0.33 0.48 -7.29
C CYS A 36 -0.90 0.64 -6.42
N HIS A 37 -1.66 1.72 -6.62
CA HIS A 37 -2.88 2.01 -5.87
C HIS A 37 -3.95 0.92 -6.10
N ALA A 38 -4.23 0.56 -7.35
CA ALA A 38 -5.18 -0.51 -7.70
C ALA A 38 -4.74 -1.89 -7.18
N ILE A 39 -3.47 -2.24 -7.33
CA ILE A 39 -2.92 -3.51 -6.82
C ILE A 39 -2.98 -3.55 -5.30
N THR A 40 -2.72 -2.43 -4.60
CA THR A 40 -2.82 -2.38 -3.14
C THR A 40 -4.26 -2.54 -2.65
N LYS A 41 -5.26 -1.94 -3.34
CA LYS A 41 -6.70 -2.20 -3.10
C LYS A 41 -7.01 -3.70 -3.26
N PHE A 42 -6.48 -4.34 -4.31
CA PHE A 42 -6.65 -5.77 -4.56
C PHE A 42 -6.03 -6.61 -3.44
N ILE A 43 -4.75 -6.41 -3.12
CA ILE A 43 -4.04 -7.12 -2.04
C ILE A 43 -4.81 -7.00 -0.72
N ARG A 44 -5.24 -5.78 -0.35
CA ARG A 44 -6.00 -5.53 0.87
C ARG A 44 -7.33 -6.29 0.93
N LYS A 45 -7.94 -6.62 -0.21
CA LYS A 45 -9.20 -7.37 -0.26
C LYS A 45 -9.02 -8.82 0.20
N PHE A 46 -7.85 -9.41 -0.05
CA PHE A 46 -7.52 -10.79 0.36
C PHE A 46 -6.82 -10.83 1.71
N GLU A 47 -5.95 -9.85 1.97
CA GLU A 47 -5.23 -9.74 3.22
C GLU A 47 -6.11 -9.18 4.34
N LYS A 48 -6.11 -9.84 5.50
CA LYS A 48 -6.83 -9.38 6.71
C LYS A 48 -6.06 -8.30 7.48
N ARG A 49 -5.16 -7.57 6.82
CA ARG A 49 -4.28 -6.54 7.40
C ARG A 49 -4.65 -5.18 6.87
N GLU A 50 -4.55 -4.14 7.68
CA GLU A 50 -4.61 -2.77 7.17
C GLU A 50 -3.28 -2.38 6.51
N ILE A 51 -3.35 -1.62 5.43
CA ILE A 51 -2.16 -1.09 4.74
C ILE A 51 -2.30 0.44 4.73
N MET A 52 -1.28 1.13 5.22
CA MET A 52 -1.18 2.58 5.19
C MET A 52 0.05 2.96 4.37
N VAL A 53 -0.16 3.72 3.29
CA VAL A 53 0.92 4.25 2.46
C VAL A 53 0.90 5.77 2.57
N MET A 54 1.99 6.36 3.03
CA MET A 54 2.20 7.80 3.04
C MET A 54 3.05 8.18 1.84
N ASP A 55 2.50 9.03 0.97
CA ASP A 55 3.27 9.67 -0.10
C ASP A 55 3.36 11.19 0.12
N ILE A 56 3.91 11.92 -0.86
CA ILE A 56 4.10 13.38 -0.75
C ILE A 56 2.80 14.18 -0.86
N PHE A 57 1.72 13.58 -1.34
CA PHE A 57 0.43 14.24 -1.56
C PHE A 57 -0.55 13.93 -0.42
N CYS A 58 -0.62 12.67 0.02
CA CYS A 58 -1.58 12.25 1.02
C CYS A 58 -1.20 10.93 1.71
N VAL A 59 -2.04 10.55 2.67
CA VAL A 59 -2.04 9.22 3.28
C VAL A 59 -3.13 8.39 2.62
N HIS A 60 -2.72 7.25 2.08
CA HIS A 60 -3.58 6.21 1.54
C HIS A 60 -3.82 5.17 2.62
N HIS A 61 -5.03 5.13 3.19
CA HIS A 61 -5.44 4.09 4.12
C HIS A 61 -6.31 3.06 3.41
N PHE A 62 -5.78 1.85 3.25
CA PHE A 62 -6.46 0.75 2.60
C PHE A 62 -7.19 -0.13 3.61
N LYS A 63 -8.52 -0.14 3.52
CA LYS A 63 -9.41 -0.93 4.39
C LYS A 63 -10.51 -1.58 3.55
N ASN A 64 -10.71 -2.88 3.73
CA ASN A 64 -11.75 -3.66 3.05
C ASN A 64 -11.75 -3.50 1.51
N GLY A 65 -10.56 -3.38 0.91
CA GLY A 65 -10.38 -3.19 -0.54
C GLY A 65 -10.62 -1.77 -1.05
N LEU A 66 -10.85 -0.79 -0.16
CA LEU A 66 -11.03 0.62 -0.49
C LEU A 66 -9.87 1.45 0.05
N CYS A 67 -9.56 2.56 -0.61
CA CYS A 67 -8.66 3.60 -0.12
C CYS A 67 -9.49 4.77 0.43
N CYS A 68 -9.02 5.45 1.47
CA CYS A 68 -9.62 6.71 1.92
C CYS A 68 -9.34 7.89 0.99
N CYS A 69 -8.37 7.75 0.09
CA CYS A 69 -8.09 8.71 -0.96
C CYS A 69 -9.22 8.71 -1.99
N ASN A 70 -9.62 9.88 -2.43
CA ASN A 70 -10.75 10.08 -3.34
C ASN A 70 -10.38 9.78 -4.82
N GLU A 71 -9.51 8.78 -5.03
CA GLU A 71 -9.02 8.28 -6.33
C GLU A 71 -9.81 7.08 -6.85
#